data_AF-A0A8J2JGP3-F1
#
_entry.id   AF-A0A8J2JGP3-F1
#
_cell.length_a   1.000
_cell.length_b   1.000
_cell.length_c   1.000
_cell.angle_alpha   90.00
_cell.angle_beta   90.00
_cell.angle_gamma   90.00
#
_symmetry.space_group_name_H-M   'P 1'
#
loop_
_entity.id
_entity.type
_entity.pdbx_description
1 polymer ?
#
loop_
_entity_poly.entity_id
_entity_poly.type
_entity_poly.pdbx_seq_one_letter_code
_entity_poly.pdbx_strand_id
1 'polypeptide(L)' 'MKFQVLPPQTDRFLVNCKQGCVFPNSAATIYTTCFPENAQSCVDCLKIRVNGHPSVRVPLEVLPKL' A
#
# COMPACT_ATOMS: atom_id res chain seq x y z
N MET A 1 10.39 -12.22 -9.33
CA MET A 1 9.76 -12.42 -8.01
C MET A 1 8.33 -11.94 -8.07
N LYS A 2 7.36 -12.75 -7.65
CA LYS A 2 5.94 -12.37 -7.60
C LYS A 2 5.62 -11.72 -6.26
N PHE A 3 4.85 -10.64 -6.28
CA PHE A 3 4.34 -9.97 -5.08
C PHE A 3 2.83 -9.77 -5.13
N GLN A 4 2.22 -9.64 -3.96
CA GLN A 4 0.81 -9.32 -3.75
C GLN A 4 0.71 -8.21 -2.71
N VAL A 5 -0.11 -7.21 -2.99
CA VAL A 5 -0.48 -6.14 -2.06
C VAL A 5 -1.88 -6.43 -1.57
N LEU A 6 -1.99 -6.68 -0.27
CA LEU A 6 -3.29 -6.86 0.36
C LEU A 6 -3.96 -5.49 0.51
N PRO A 7 -5.30 -5.43 0.36
CA PRO A 7 -6.03 -4.19 0.51
C PRO A 7 -5.78 -3.59 1.91
N PRO A 8 -5.83 -2.25 2.03
CA PRO A 8 -5.83 -1.57 3.32
C PRO A 8 -6.99 -2.05 4.20
N GLN A 9 -6.90 -1.83 5.51
CA GLN A 9 -7.97 -2.23 6.43
C GLN A 9 -9.20 -1.33 6.27
N THR A 10 -9.00 -0.10 5.83
CA THR A 10 -10.06 0.87 5.57
C THR A 10 -10.30 1.01 4.07
N ASP A 11 -11.52 1.37 3.71
CA ASP A 11 -11.95 1.72 2.35
C ASP A 11 -11.49 3.12 1.90
N ARG A 12 -10.83 3.85 2.79
CA ARG A 12 -10.32 5.22 2.56
C ARG A 12 -9.09 5.26 1.65
N PHE A 13 -8.41 4.14 1.45
CA PHE A 13 -7.24 4.05 0.59
C PHE A 13 -7.51 3.18 -0.64
N LEU A 14 -7.22 3.72 -1.82
CA LEU A 14 -7.18 2.96 -3.06
C LEU A 14 -5.74 2.63 -3.43
N VAL A 15 -5.50 1.35 -3.70
CA VAL A 15 -4.21 0.82 -4.14
C VAL A 15 -4.31 0.43 -5.61
N ASN A 16 -3.50 1.04 -6.47
CA ASN A 16 -3.56 0.82 -7.92
C ASN A 16 -2.99 -0.56 -8.34
N CYS A 17 -2.03 -1.09 -7.57
CA CYS A 17 -1.39 -2.37 -7.87
C CYS A 17 -1.64 -3.38 -6.75
N LYS A 18 -2.47 -4.40 -7.01
CA LYS A 18 -2.79 -5.46 -6.04
C LYS A 18 -1.88 -6.69 -6.15
N GLN A 19 -1.21 -6.88 -7.28
CA GLN A 19 -0.25 -7.95 -7.51
C GLN A 19 0.63 -7.63 -8.71
N GLY A 20 1.84 -8.20 -8.74
CA GLY A 20 2.74 -8.02 -9.86
C GLY A 20 3.97 -8.92 -9.78
N CYS A 21 4.86 -8.75 -10.75
CA CYS A 21 6.15 -9.40 -10.81
C CYS A 21 7.25 -8.35 -10.99
N VAL A 22 8.34 -8.49 -10.23
CA VAL A 22 9.57 -7.71 -10.40
C VAL A 22 10.71 -8.62 -10.81
N PHE A 23 11.59 -8.14 -11.68
CA PHE A 23 12.84 -8.81 -11.96
C PHE A 23 13.81 -8.64 -10.78
N PRO A 24 14.77 -9.56 -10.58
CA PRO A 24 15.85 -9.36 -9.61
C PRO A 24 16.52 -8.00 -9.85
N ASN A 25 16.84 -7.28 -8.76
CA ASN A 25 17.46 -5.95 -8.79
C ASN A 25 16.63 -4.84 -9.49
N SER A 26 15.33 -5.07 -9.73
CA SER A 26 14.40 -4.03 -10.20
C SER A 26 13.49 -3.55 -9.07
N ALA A 27 12.97 -2.34 -9.22
CA ALA A 27 11.96 -1.77 -8.31
C ALA A 27 10.58 -1.79 -8.97
N ALA A 28 9.54 -1.99 -8.17
CA ALA A 28 8.16 -1.69 -8.53
C ALA A 28 7.65 -0.54 -7.68
N THR A 29 6.88 0.36 -8.31
CA THR A 29 6.23 1.47 -7.62
C THR A 29 4.77 1.13 -7.37
N ILE A 30 4.34 1.24 -6.11
CA ILE A 30 2.95 1.05 -5.71
C ILE A 30 2.40 2.44 -5.35
N TYR A 31 1.38 2.87 -6.08
CA TYR A 31 0.67 4.12 -5.79
C TYR A 31 -0.54 3.85 -4.90
N THR A 32 -0.71 4.70 -3.89
CA THR A 32 -1.89 4.73 -3.05
C THR A 32 -2.50 6.13 -3.03
N THR A 33 -3.82 6.19 -2.99
CA THR A 33 -4.59 7.42 -2.94
C THR A 33 -5.47 7.37 -1.71
N CYS A 34 -5.37 8.34 -0.80
CA CYS A 34 -6.40 8.50 0.24
C CYS A 34 -7.55 9.33 -0.30
N PHE A 35 -8.78 8.91 0.00
CA PHE A 35 -10.00 9.70 -0.09
C PHE A 35 -10.40 10.12 1.33
N PRO A 36 -9.89 11.27 1.83
CA PRO A 36 -10.31 11.77 3.12
C PRO A 36 -11.76 12.29 3.00
N GLU A 37 -12.74 11.50 3.42
CA GLU A 37 -14.02 12.07 3.80
C GLU A 37 -13.79 12.92 5.06
N ASN A 38 -13.96 14.24 4.93
CA ASN A 38 -13.93 15.21 6.02
C ASN A 38 -12.59 15.40 6.75
N ALA A 39 -11.53 15.86 6.06
CA ALA A 39 -10.32 16.49 6.65
C ALA A 39 -9.66 15.80 7.86
N GLN A 40 -9.99 14.54 8.13
CA GLN A 40 -9.43 13.75 9.21
C GLN A 40 -8.25 12.96 8.66
N SER A 41 -7.27 12.73 9.54
CA SER A 41 -6.10 11.95 9.20
C SER A 41 -6.50 10.57 8.66
N CYS A 42 -5.94 10.19 7.52
CA CYS A 42 -6.07 8.82 7.01
C CYS A 42 -4.91 8.00 7.59
N VAL A 43 -5.18 7.08 8.51
CA VAL A 43 -4.18 6.14 9.02
C VAL A 43 -4.58 4.72 8.63
N ASP A 44 -3.69 3.98 7.99
CA ASP A 44 -3.88 2.59 7.60
C ASP A 44 -2.54 1.84 7.47
N CYS A 45 -2.56 0.58 7.06
CA CYS A 45 -1.39 -0.24 6.84
C CYS A 45 -1.57 -1.12 5.59
N LEU A 46 -0.64 -1.02 4.65
CA LEU A 46 -0.53 -1.99 3.56
C LEU A 46 0.25 -3.21 4.03
N LYS A 47 -0.14 -4.38 3.54
CA LYS A 47 0.63 -5.61 3.72
C LYS A 47 1.06 -6.14 2.36
N ILE A 48 2.37 -6.24 2.16
CA ILE A 48 2.98 -6.72 0.93
C ILE A 48 3.53 -8.12 1.19
N ARG A 49 3.12 -9.09 0.37
CA ARG A 49 3.64 -10.45 0.35
C ARG A 49 4.52 -10.61 -0.88
N VAL A 50 5.72 -11.13 -0.70
CA VAL A 50 6.60 -11.53 -1.80
C VAL A 50 6.82 -13.04 -1.69
N ASN A 51 6.64 -13.77 -2.79
CA ASN A 51 6.79 -15.22 -2.77
C ASN A 51 8.21 -15.61 -2.31
N GLY A 52 8.28 -16.47 -1.29
CA GLY A 52 9.56 -16.92 -0.71
C GLY A 52 10.18 -15.96 0.32
N HIS A 53 9.50 -14.87 0.69
CA HIS A 53 9.99 -13.90 1.67
C HIS A 53 8.94 -13.56 2.74
N PRO A 54 9.37 -13.07 3.92
CA PRO A 54 8.46 -12.54 4.93
C PRO A 54 7.60 -11.40 4.38
N SER A 55 6.37 -11.28 4.89
CA SER A 55 5.51 -10.15 4.52
C SER A 55 6.02 -8.85 5.14
N VAL A 56 5.97 -7.76 4.38
CA VAL A 56 6.31 -6.42 4.85
C VAL A 56 5.02 -5.64 5.15
N ARG A 57 5.03 -4.86 6.23
CA ARG A 57 3.95 -3.93 6.58
C ARG A 57 4.43 -2.51 6.32
N VAL A 58 3.63 -1.72 5.62
CA VAL A 58 3.92 -0.32 5.30
C VAL A 58 2.81 0.54 5.91
N PRO A 59 3.09 1.34 6.96
CA PRO A 59 2.11 2.26 7.49
C PRO A 59 1.82 3.36 6.46
N LEU A 60 0.55 3.71 6.33
CA LEU A 60 0.06 4.83 5.53
C LEU A 60 -0.50 5.88 6.48
N GLU A 61 0.01 7.10 6.38
CA GLU A 61 -0.47 8.24 7.15
C GLU A 61 -0.59 9.46 6.26
N VAL A 62 -1.80 10.01 6.16
CA VAL A 62 -2.06 11.29 5.50
C VAL A 62 -2.53 12.25 6.58
N LEU A 63 -1.69 13.25 6.88
CA LEU A 63 -2.00 14.30 7.84
C LEU A 63 -2.86 15.39 7.16
N PRO A 64 -3.81 15.99 7.88
CA PRO A 64 -4.53 17.15 7.37
C PRO A 64 -3.56 18.29 7.07
N LYS A 65 -3.83 19.06 6.01
CA LYS A 65 -3.12 20.31 5.77
C LYS A 65 -3.49 21.30 6.88
N LEU A 66 -2.49 21.79 7.60
CA LEU A 66 -2.60 22.90 8.56
C LEU A 66 -2.97 24.21 7.84
#